data_AF-A0A1F8QE74-F1
#
_entry.id   AF-A0A1F8QE74-F1
#
_cell.length_a   1.000
_cell.length_b   1.000
_cell.length_c   1.000
_cell.angle_alpha   90.00
_cell.angle_beta   90.00
_cell.angle_gamma   90.00
#
_symmetry.space_group_name_H-M   'P 1'
#
loop_
_entity.id
_entity.type
_entity.pdbx_description
1 polymer ?
#
loop_
_entity_poly.entity_id
_entity_poly.type
_entity_poly.pdbx_seq_one_letter_code
_entity_poly.pdbx_strand_id
1 'polypeptide(L)'
;MAQSYDVLIRNGSLYDGTGAPPVQADLAISGDRIVAVGGHLTARGRIEIEAGGKAVAPGFINMLSWSTESLIEDGQSQSEIRQAVTLQVMGEGWSMGPLNETMKSEVQPPPARLRDVRPFARSLHPGTADHHTPGRDPAVDIASGG
;
A
#
# COMPACT_ATOMS: atom_id res chain seq x y z
N MET A 1 -18.05 26.11 -20.70
CA MET A 1 -17.61 25.83 -19.31
C MET A 1 -16.13 25.49 -19.38
N ALA A 2 -15.31 25.98 -18.45
CA ALA A 2 -13.88 25.64 -18.44
C ALA A 2 -13.72 24.12 -18.25
N GLN A 3 -12.90 23.48 -19.08
CA GLN A 3 -12.61 22.05 -18.96
C GLN A 3 -11.96 21.81 -17.59
N SER A 4 -12.55 20.94 -16.76
CA SER A 4 -12.03 20.59 -15.44
C SER A 4 -11.81 19.09 -15.32
N TYR A 5 -10.70 18.70 -14.69
CA TYR A 5 -10.40 17.32 -14.30
C TYR A 5 -10.95 17.02 -12.91
N ASP A 6 -11.09 15.75 -12.53
CA ASP A 6 -11.50 15.40 -11.17
C ASP A 6 -10.34 15.54 -10.18
N VAL A 7 -9.15 15.03 -10.54
CA VAL A 7 -7.91 15.24 -9.79
C VAL A 7 -6.83 15.73 -10.74
N LEU A 8 -6.06 16.72 -10.30
CA LEU A 8 -4.88 17.21 -11.02
C LEU A 8 -3.69 17.22 -10.06
N ILE A 9 -2.71 16.37 -10.34
CA ILE A 9 -1.44 16.31 -9.63
C ILE A 9 -0.46 17.20 -10.38
N ARG A 10 0.13 18.19 -9.71
CA ARG A 10 0.99 19.21 -10.32
C ARG A 10 2.46 19.02 -9.96
N ASN A 11 3.34 19.34 -10.91
CA ASN A 11 4.78 19.46 -10.70
C ASN A 11 5.45 18.22 -10.09
N GLY A 12 4.97 17.02 -10.44
CA GLY A 12 5.48 15.76 -9.90
C GLY A 12 6.64 15.21 -10.73
N SER A 13 7.57 14.51 -10.06
CA SER A 13 8.51 13.61 -10.73
C SER A 13 7.77 12.33 -11.12
N LEU A 14 7.28 12.25 -12.36
CA LEU A 14 6.48 11.14 -12.86
C LEU A 14 7.37 9.94 -13.23
N TYR A 15 7.12 8.81 -12.57
CA TYR A 15 7.62 7.50 -12.94
C TYR A 15 6.47 6.73 -13.57
N ASP A 16 6.63 6.15 -14.75
CA ASP A 16 5.57 5.44 -15.47
C ASP A 16 5.62 3.91 -15.26
N GLY A 17 6.61 3.41 -14.53
CA GLY A 17 6.82 1.98 -14.27
C GLY A 17 7.56 1.23 -15.38
N THR A 18 7.97 1.90 -16.47
CA THR A 18 8.72 1.26 -17.57
C THR A 18 10.21 1.07 -17.24
N GLY A 19 10.69 1.70 -16.18
CA GLY A 19 12.11 1.76 -15.81
C GLY A 19 12.87 2.93 -16.46
N ALA A 20 12.22 3.75 -17.28
CA ALA A 20 12.81 4.98 -17.80
C ALA A 20 13.07 6.03 -16.69
N PRO A 21 13.98 7.00 -16.92
CA PRO A 21 14.14 8.14 -16.02
C PRO A 21 12.83 8.94 -15.84
N PRO A 22 12.57 9.52 -14.66
CA PRO A 22 11.34 10.25 -14.42
C PRO A 22 11.27 11.55 -15.22
N VAL A 23 10.04 11.98 -15.52
CA VAL A 23 9.76 13.26 -16.19
C VAL A 23 9.07 14.23 -15.24
N GLN A 24 9.41 15.51 -15.30
CA GLN A 24 8.66 16.53 -14.57
C GLN A 24 7.37 16.86 -15.31
N ALA A 25 6.23 16.57 -14.71
CA ALA A 25 4.94 16.75 -15.35
C ALA A 25 3.78 16.89 -14.35
N ASP A 26 2.69 17.46 -14.86
CA ASP A 26 1.36 17.36 -14.31
C ASP A 26 0.67 16.07 -14.81
N LEU A 27 -0.19 15.48 -13.99
CA LEU A 27 -1.01 14.31 -14.30
C LEU A 27 -2.47 14.58 -13.94
N ALA A 28 -3.36 14.41 -14.91
CA ALA A 28 -4.79 14.61 -14.76
C ALA A 28 -5.56 13.31 -14.73
N ILE A 29 -6.53 13.21 -13.82
CA ILE A 29 -7.42 12.07 -13.64
C ILE A 29 -8.86 12.55 -13.81
N SER A 30 -9.65 11.79 -14.57
CA SER A 30 -11.11 11.91 -14.62
C SER A 30 -11.74 10.53 -14.44
N GLY A 31 -12.67 10.41 -13.49
CA GLY A 31 -13.22 9.12 -13.09
C GLY A 31 -12.12 8.14 -12.65
N ASP A 32 -12.04 7.00 -13.33
CA ASP A 32 -11.12 5.89 -13.05
C ASP A 32 -9.92 5.81 -14.04
N ARG A 33 -9.63 6.92 -14.73
CA ARG A 33 -8.60 6.97 -15.78
C ARG A 33 -7.70 8.19 -15.64
N ILE A 34 -6.42 7.98 -15.94
CA ILE A 34 -5.49 9.07 -16.27
C ILE A 34 -5.86 9.56 -17.68
N VAL A 35 -6.18 10.84 -17.81
CA VAL A 35 -6.68 11.44 -19.06
C VAL A 35 -5.68 12.37 -19.74
N ALA A 36 -4.69 12.86 -19.00
CA ALA A 36 -3.60 13.65 -19.58
C ALA A 36 -2.35 13.59 -18.69
N VAL A 37 -1.19 13.69 -19.35
CA VAL A 37 0.12 13.91 -18.74
C VAL A 37 0.83 14.98 -19.57
N GLY A 38 1.43 15.98 -18.93
CA GLY A 38 2.15 17.02 -19.65
C GLY A 38 2.88 18.00 -18.73
N GLY A 39 3.87 18.72 -19.27
CA GLY A 39 4.73 19.59 -18.45
C GLY A 39 4.02 20.76 -17.76
N HIS A 40 2.90 21.24 -18.31
CA HIS A 40 2.05 22.25 -17.68
C HIS A 40 0.63 22.15 -18.23
N LEU A 41 -0.31 21.63 -17.43
CA LEU A 41 -1.72 21.52 -17.82
C LEU A 41 -2.48 22.80 -17.42
N THR A 42 -3.09 23.44 -18.42
CA THR A 42 -3.78 24.75 -18.26
C THR A 42 -5.20 24.64 -17.69
N ALA A 43 -5.80 23.44 -17.75
CA ALA A 43 -7.07 23.16 -17.11
C ALA A 43 -6.92 23.02 -15.58
N ARG A 44 -8.03 23.16 -14.85
CA ARG A 44 -8.06 23.00 -13.38
C ARG A 44 -8.54 21.62 -12.98
N GLY A 45 -8.07 21.12 -11.84
CA GLY A 45 -8.66 19.98 -11.15
C GLY A 45 -9.74 20.43 -10.17
N ARG A 46 -10.75 19.58 -9.93
CA ARG A 46 -11.66 19.73 -8.77
C ARG A 46 -10.88 19.56 -7.47
N ILE A 47 -9.95 18.62 -7.47
CA ILE A 47 -8.92 18.44 -6.46
C ILE A 47 -7.57 18.72 -7.12
N GLU A 48 -6.78 19.63 -6.55
CA GLU A 48 -5.40 19.87 -7.00
C GLU A 48 -4.42 19.45 -5.91
N ILE A 49 -3.37 18.72 -6.31
CA ILE A 49 -2.33 18.19 -5.42
C ILE A 49 -0.99 18.71 -5.92
N GLU A 50 -0.30 19.51 -5.12
CA GLU A 50 1.07 19.93 -5.42
C GLU A 50 2.07 18.85 -5.02
N ALA A 51 2.71 18.23 -6.03
CA ALA A 51 3.66 17.14 -5.87
C ALA A 51 5.11 17.56 -6.13
N GLY A 52 5.40 18.88 -6.07
CA GLY A 52 6.76 19.43 -6.18
C GLY A 52 7.76 18.72 -5.26
N GLY A 53 8.83 18.18 -5.84
CA GLY A 53 9.86 17.43 -5.10
C GLY A 53 9.42 16.05 -4.61
N LYS A 54 8.26 15.55 -5.04
CA LYS A 54 7.74 14.22 -4.73
C LYS A 54 7.69 13.34 -5.99
N ALA A 55 7.78 12.04 -5.78
CA ALA A 55 7.52 11.07 -6.83
C ALA A 55 6.01 10.88 -7.04
N VAL A 56 5.60 10.74 -8.29
CA VAL A 56 4.27 10.27 -8.68
C VAL A 56 4.47 9.01 -9.50
N ALA A 57 3.90 7.91 -9.05
CA ALA A 57 4.12 6.59 -9.64
C ALA A 57 2.80 5.81 -9.71
N PRO A 58 2.74 4.71 -10.51
CA PRO A 58 1.66 3.75 -10.41
C PRO A 58 1.56 3.22 -8.98
N GLY A 59 0.35 2.93 -8.53
CA GLY A 59 0.15 2.24 -7.26
C GLY A 59 0.84 0.88 -7.27
N PHE A 60 1.38 0.48 -6.12
CA PHE A 60 2.15 -0.76 -6.02
C PHE A 60 1.23 -1.98 -6.10
N ILE A 61 1.80 -3.07 -6.63
CA ILE A 61 1.14 -4.37 -6.76
C ILE A 61 1.82 -5.32 -5.78
N ASN A 62 1.09 -5.74 -4.74
CA ASN A 62 1.56 -6.73 -3.77
C ASN A 62 1.26 -8.13 -4.31
N MET A 63 2.31 -8.84 -4.72
CA MET A 63 2.21 -10.14 -5.40
C MET A 63 1.97 -11.32 -4.46
N LEU A 64 2.23 -11.15 -3.16
CA LEU A 64 2.25 -12.22 -2.16
C LEU A 64 1.42 -11.80 -0.95
N SER A 65 0.18 -11.38 -1.20
CA SER A 65 -0.68 -10.89 -0.12
C SER A 65 -1.30 -12.03 0.66
N TRP A 66 -1.19 -11.91 1.98
CA TRP A 66 -1.83 -12.78 2.98
C TRP A 66 -2.95 -12.04 3.73
N SER A 67 -3.48 -10.96 3.15
CA SER A 67 -4.46 -10.11 3.82
C SER A 67 -5.91 -10.58 3.67
N THR A 68 -6.16 -11.75 3.06
CA THR A 68 -7.51 -12.19 2.66
C THR A 68 -8.53 -12.11 3.79
N GLU A 69 -8.23 -12.66 4.97
CA GLU A 69 -9.12 -12.61 6.14
C GLU A 69 -9.24 -11.19 6.69
N SER A 70 -8.10 -10.51 6.88
CA SER A 70 -8.08 -9.14 7.42
C SER A 70 -8.85 -8.16 6.52
N LEU A 71 -8.84 -8.36 5.20
CA LEU A 71 -9.56 -7.53 4.24
C LEU A 71 -11.06 -7.82 4.23
N ILE A 72 -11.46 -9.07 4.47
CA ILE A 72 -12.87 -9.44 4.65
C ILE A 72 -13.41 -8.86 5.97
N GLU A 73 -12.61 -8.93 7.04
CA GLU A 73 -12.97 -8.37 8.35
C GLU A 73 -13.00 -6.83 8.34
N ASP A 74 -12.00 -6.21 7.72
CA ASP A 74 -11.87 -4.77 7.55
C ASP A 74 -11.50 -4.40 6.11
N GLY A 75 -12.51 -3.98 5.35
CA GLY A 75 -12.36 -3.57 3.95
C GLY A 75 -11.55 -2.29 3.74
N GLN A 76 -11.08 -1.59 4.78
CA GLN A 76 -10.29 -0.37 4.65
C GLN A 76 -8.84 -0.62 4.20
N SER A 77 -8.32 -1.85 4.33
CA SER A 77 -6.97 -2.24 3.88
C SER A 77 -5.84 -1.28 4.29
N GLN A 78 -5.92 -0.71 5.49
CA GLN A 78 -5.06 0.41 5.88
C GLN A 78 -3.57 0.09 5.89
N SER A 79 -3.19 -1.17 6.19
CA SER A 79 -1.79 -1.61 6.14
C SER A 79 -1.19 -1.54 4.74
N GLU A 80 -2.00 -1.81 3.71
CA GLU A 80 -1.59 -1.83 2.30
C GLU A 80 -1.60 -0.42 1.71
N ILE A 81 -2.69 0.32 1.91
CA ILE A 81 -2.86 1.68 1.38
C ILE A 81 -1.78 2.63 1.90
N ARG A 82 -1.40 2.52 3.18
CA ARG A 82 -0.34 3.36 3.77
C ARG A 82 1.05 3.10 3.19
N GLN A 83 1.22 1.97 2.52
CA GLN A 83 2.43 1.61 1.78
C GLN A 83 2.25 1.81 0.26
N ALA A 84 1.17 2.49 -0.16
CA ALA A 84 0.81 2.76 -1.54
C ALA A 84 0.46 1.53 -2.40
N VAL A 85 0.12 0.39 -1.78
CA VAL A 85 -0.40 -0.78 -2.49
C VAL A 85 -1.84 -0.50 -2.93
N THR A 86 -2.11 -0.74 -4.21
CA THR A 86 -3.42 -0.54 -4.84
C THR A 86 -4.03 -1.82 -5.42
N LEU A 87 -3.20 -2.85 -5.61
CA LEU A 87 -3.61 -4.16 -6.06
C LEU A 87 -2.91 -5.24 -5.24
N GLN A 88 -3.64 -6.28 -4.90
CA GLN A 88 -3.13 -7.43 -4.15
C GLN A 88 -3.45 -8.72 -4.91
N VAL A 89 -2.45 -9.58 -5.05
CA VAL A 89 -2.60 -10.97 -5.49
C VAL A 89 -2.54 -11.85 -4.26
N MET A 90 -3.58 -12.67 -4.08
CA MET A 90 -3.77 -13.56 -2.93
C MET A 90 -3.77 -15.01 -3.40
N GLY A 91 -3.71 -15.94 -2.45
CA GLY A 91 -3.79 -17.37 -2.75
C GLY A 91 -2.43 -18.05 -2.87
N GLU A 92 -1.35 -17.39 -2.45
CA GLU A 92 -0.04 -18.02 -2.41
C GLU A 92 0.02 -19.05 -1.28
N GLY A 93 0.48 -20.26 -1.60
CA GLY A 93 0.43 -21.42 -0.71
C GLY A 93 -0.96 -22.04 -0.51
N TRP A 94 -2.02 -21.25 -0.31
CA TRP A 94 -3.39 -21.76 -0.10
C TRP A 94 -4.47 -20.73 -0.47
N SER A 95 -5.69 -21.19 -0.72
CA SER A 95 -6.88 -20.34 -0.98
C SER A 95 -8.09 -20.88 -0.19
N MET A 96 -9.05 -20.01 0.13
CA MET A 96 -10.33 -20.38 0.74
C MET A 96 -11.23 -21.22 -0.20
N GLY A 97 -10.89 -21.35 -1.47
CA GLY A 97 -11.55 -22.27 -2.38
C GLY A 97 -11.49 -21.86 -3.85
N PRO A 98 -12.34 -22.47 -4.70
CA PRO A 98 -13.40 -23.42 -4.32
C PRO A 98 -12.86 -24.80 -3.87
N LEU A 99 -13.57 -25.46 -2.96
CA LEU A 99 -13.24 -26.80 -2.43
C LEU A 99 -14.34 -27.81 -2.79
N ASN A 100 -13.96 -29.00 -3.28
CA ASN A 100 -14.87 -30.14 -3.42
C ASN A 100 -15.02 -30.91 -2.08
N GLU A 101 -15.93 -31.88 -1.99
CA GLU A 101 -16.16 -32.61 -0.72
C GLU A 101 -14.91 -33.33 -0.20
N THR A 102 -14.09 -33.90 -1.08
CA THR A 102 -12.82 -34.51 -0.69
C THR A 102 -11.86 -33.48 -0.10
N MET A 103 -11.68 -32.34 -0.76
CA MET A 103 -10.83 -31.25 -0.30
C MET A 103 -11.30 -30.69 1.05
N LYS A 104 -12.61 -30.53 1.25
CA LYS A 104 -13.16 -30.08 2.54
C LYS A 104 -12.83 -31.05 3.67
N SER A 105 -12.79 -32.36 3.39
CA SER A 105 -12.41 -33.37 4.38
C SER A 105 -10.92 -33.35 4.73
N GLU A 106 -10.08 -32.86 3.82
CA GLU A 106 -8.62 -32.77 3.98
C GLU A 106 -8.17 -31.43 4.61
N VAL A 107 -8.92 -30.35 4.40
CA VAL A 107 -8.66 -29.05 5.04
C VAL A 107 -8.98 -29.19 6.53
N GLN A 108 -7.93 -29.39 7.34
CA GLN A 108 -8.07 -29.21 8.79
C GLN A 108 -8.39 -27.74 9.04
N PRO A 109 -9.44 -27.41 9.83
CA PRO A 109 -9.57 -26.05 10.31
C PRO A 109 -8.24 -25.70 10.99
N PRO A 110 -7.67 -24.51 10.73
CA PRO A 110 -6.48 -24.09 11.46
C PRO A 110 -6.76 -24.29 12.94
N PRO A 111 -5.83 -24.89 13.71
CA PRO A 111 -6.05 -25.11 15.14
C PRO A 111 -6.50 -23.78 15.72
N ALA A 112 -7.59 -23.80 16.52
CA ALA A 112 -8.22 -22.61 17.07
C ALA A 112 -7.12 -21.64 17.52
N ARG A 113 -6.93 -20.57 16.74
CA ARG A 113 -5.81 -19.64 16.91
C ARG A 113 -5.83 -19.20 18.38
N LEU A 114 -4.67 -19.24 19.03
CA LEU A 114 -4.46 -18.76 20.40
C LEU A 114 -5.24 -17.46 20.60
N ARG A 115 -6.43 -17.55 21.21
CA ARG A 115 -7.05 -16.42 21.91
C ARG A 115 -6.26 -16.07 23.18
N ASP A 116 -5.27 -16.89 23.51
CA ASP A 116 -4.28 -16.68 24.56
C ASP A 116 -3.00 -16.00 24.06
N VAL A 117 -3.12 -15.02 23.16
CA VAL A 117 -2.18 -13.91 23.23
C VAL A 117 -2.49 -13.24 24.56
N ARG A 118 -1.81 -13.68 25.62
CA ARG A 118 -1.77 -12.96 26.90
C ARG A 118 -1.64 -11.48 26.53
N PRO A 119 -2.47 -10.58 27.09
CA PRO A 119 -2.29 -9.16 26.85
C PRO A 119 -0.80 -8.89 27.03
N PHE A 120 -0.20 -8.15 26.11
CA PHE A 120 1.18 -7.70 26.24
C PHE A 120 1.26 -6.97 27.57
N ALA A 121 1.53 -7.74 28.62
CA ALA A 121 1.61 -7.27 29.97
C ALA A 121 2.79 -6.33 29.87
N ARG A 122 2.51 -5.07 30.19
CA ARG A 122 3.47 -4.00 30.32
C ARG A 122 4.48 -4.43 31.39
N SER A 123 5.42 -5.29 30.99
CA SER A 123 6.63 -5.62 31.72
C SER A 123 7.52 -4.41 31.54
N LEU A 124 7.20 -3.35 32.27
CA LEU A 124 8.18 -2.36 32.67
C LEU A 124 9.24 -3.15 33.45
N HIS A 125 10.32 -3.54 32.77
CA HIS A 125 11.56 -3.77 33.46
C HIS A 125 11.90 -2.47 34.20
N PRO A 126 12.01 -2.47 35.54
CA PRO A 126 12.58 -1.34 36.24
C PRO A 126 14.08 -1.37 35.95
N GLY A 127 14.55 -0.66 34.92
CA GLY A 127 15.98 -0.68 34.63
C GLY A 127 16.52 -0.02 33.37
N THR A 128 15.71 0.40 32.40
CA THR A 128 16.24 1.14 31.24
C THR A 128 15.66 2.54 31.21
N ALA A 129 16.43 3.45 31.80
CA ALA A 129 16.25 4.88 31.68
C ALA A 129 16.16 5.31 30.21
N ASP A 130 15.35 6.33 29.96
CA ASP A 130 15.30 7.10 28.72
C ASP A 130 16.71 7.47 28.25
N HIS A 131 17.11 6.91 27.11
CA HIS A 131 18.06 7.58 26.22
C HIS A 131 17.31 8.05 24.98
N HIS A 132 16.85 9.28 25.09
CA HIS A 132 16.48 10.11 23.96
C HIS A 132 17.73 10.37 23.11
N THR A 133 17.87 9.67 21.98
CA THR A 133 18.82 10.04 20.93
C THR A 133 18.00 10.54 19.73
N PRO A 134 17.92 11.86 19.50
CA PRO A 134 17.25 12.39 18.32
C PRO A 134 18.16 12.21 17.09
N GLY A 135 17.62 11.65 15.99
CA GLY A 135 18.21 11.76 14.65
C GLY A 135 18.69 10.49 13.95
N ARG A 136 17.83 9.49 13.76
CA ARG A 136 18.09 8.44 12.75
C ARG A 136 16.82 8.15 11.93
N ASP A 137 16.89 8.45 10.64
CA ASP A 137 15.89 8.14 9.63
C ASP A 137 15.56 6.63 9.59
N PRO A 138 14.32 6.25 9.27
CA PRO A 138 13.95 4.86 9.03
C PRO A 138 14.47 4.42 7.66
N ALA A 139 15.73 3.97 7.60
CA ALA A 139 16.25 3.22 6.47
C ALA A 139 15.87 1.73 6.63
N VAL A 140 15.02 1.28 5.70
CA VAL A 140 14.95 -0.05 5.08
C VAL A 140 15.77 -1.16 5.77
N ASP A 141 15.07 -2.09 6.43
CA ASP A 141 15.64 -3.38 6.84
C ASP A 141 15.36 -4.41 5.73
N ILE A 142 16.34 -4.61 4.85
CA ILE A 142 16.36 -5.74 3.92
C ILE A 142 17.05 -6.88 4.66
N ALA A 143 16.27 -7.85 5.11
CA ALA A 143 16.79 -9.08 5.68
C ALA A 143 17.63 -9.82 4.62
N SER A 144 18.95 -9.81 4.80
CA SER A 144 19.88 -10.72 4.14
C SER A 144 19.87 -12.06 4.89
N GLY A 145 19.27 -13.07 4.27
CA GLY A 145 19.43 -14.48 4.65
C GLY A 145 20.41 -15.16 3.70
N GLY A 146 21.46 -15.76 4.26
CA GLY A 146 22.44 -16.57 3.53
C GLY A 146 22.02 -18.01 3.31
#